data_AF-V3ZK36-F1
#
_entry.id   AF-V3ZK36-F1
#
_cell.length_a   1.000
_cell.length_b   1.000
_cell.length_c   1.000
_cell.angle_alpha   90.00
_cell.angle_beta   90.00
_cell.angle_gamma   90.00
#
_symmetry.space_group_name_H-M   'P 1'
#
loop_
_entity.id
_entity.type
_entity.pdbx_description
1 polymer ?
#
loop_
_entity_poly.entity_id
_entity_poly.type
_entity_poly.pdbx_seq_one_letter_code
_entity_poly.pdbx_strand_id
1 'polypeptide(L)'
;IILLGKSGIGKSSFGNYLLKAKKFPTRELEDGETGECQIERTDSMVVVDTPGFFSKYRSDVDVGKEIMETIRVNNLSINVYILVLSADRKELDSRSESVEFIKKLFGGNVVNHMIIVFTRKDYLKG
;
A
#
# COMPACT_ATOMS: atom_id res chain seq x y z
N ILE A 1 -2.80 8.03 6.90
CA ILE A 1 -2.77 6.56 6.67
C ILE A 1 -1.96 6.34 5.41
N ILE A 2 -1.04 5.38 5.41
CA ILE A 2 -0.36 4.93 4.18
C ILE A 2 -0.71 3.47 3.92
N LEU A 3 -1.05 3.15 2.68
CA LEU A 3 -1.37 1.80 2.22
C LEU A 3 -0.16 1.21 1.53
N LEU A 4 0.31 0.06 1.99
CA LEU A 4 1.55 -0.60 1.57
C LEU A 4 1.24 -2.03 1.13
N GLY A 5 2.02 -2.56 0.18
CA GLY A 5 1.85 -3.92 -0.32
C GLY A 5 2.12 -4.02 -1.83
N LYS A 6 2.07 -5.25 -2.35
CA LYS A 6 2.39 -5.57 -3.76
C LYS A 6 1.39 -4.95 -4.74
N SER A 7 1.65 -5.07 -6.03
CA SER A 7 0.69 -4.65 -7.04
C SER A 7 -0.52 -5.59 -7.08
N GLY A 8 -1.69 -5.07 -7.47
CA GLY A 8 -2.91 -5.88 -7.67
C GLY A 8 -3.59 -6.46 -6.43
N ILE A 9 -3.05 -6.27 -5.21
CA ILE A 9 -3.63 -6.83 -3.98
C ILE A 9 -4.79 -6.00 -3.39
N GLY A 10 -5.17 -4.89 -4.04
CA GLY A 10 -6.37 -4.11 -3.69
C GLY A 10 -6.16 -2.89 -2.78
N LYS A 11 -4.96 -2.27 -2.75
CA LYS A 11 -4.70 -1.05 -1.96
C LYS A 11 -5.67 0.09 -2.31
N SER A 12 -5.78 0.47 -3.58
CA SER A 12 -6.66 1.54 -4.05
C SER A 12 -8.13 1.27 -3.74
N SER A 13 -8.56 0.01 -3.89
CA SER A 13 -9.93 -0.41 -3.52
C SER A 13 -10.18 -0.27 -2.02
N PHE A 14 -9.21 -0.65 -1.18
CA PHE A 14 -9.30 -0.48 0.27
C PHE A 14 -9.24 1.00 0.68
N GLY A 15 -8.42 1.81 0.01
CA GLY A 15 -8.40 3.27 0.19
C GLY A 15 -9.76 3.90 -0.09
N ASN A 16 -10.41 3.52 -1.18
CA ASN A 16 -11.78 3.95 -1.49
C ASN A 16 -12.81 3.51 -0.44
N TYR A 17 -12.64 2.30 0.10
CA TYR A 17 -13.47 1.82 1.20
C TYR A 17 -13.29 2.69 2.47
N LEU A 18 -12.04 2.99 2.86
CA LEU A 18 -11.75 3.88 4.00
C LEU A 18 -12.35 5.28 3.82
N LEU A 19 -12.22 5.83 2.60
CA LEU A 19 -12.72 7.16 2.24
C LEU A 19 -14.24 7.19 2.03
N LYS A 20 -14.91 6.03 2.00
CA LYS A 20 -16.35 5.88 1.68
C LYS A 20 -16.73 6.53 0.33
N ALA A 21 -15.77 6.59 -0.60
CA ALA A 21 -15.91 7.24 -1.90
C ALA A 21 -14.93 6.64 -2.92
N LYS A 22 -15.29 6.67 -4.21
CA LYS A 22 -14.42 6.24 -5.30
C LYS A 22 -13.47 7.39 -5.70
N LYS A 23 -12.36 7.51 -4.99
CA LYS A 23 -11.36 8.58 -5.17
C LYS A 23 -10.11 8.09 -5.90
N PHE A 24 -9.60 6.93 -5.52
CA PHE A 24 -8.52 6.26 -6.24
C PHE A 24 -9.06 5.48 -7.45
N PRO A 25 -8.42 5.56 -8.62
CA PRO A 25 -8.69 4.64 -9.73
C PRO A 25 -8.43 3.21 -9.28
N THR A 26 -9.36 2.31 -9.57
CA THR A 26 -9.24 0.86 -9.25
C THR A 26 -9.16 -0.01 -10.49
N ARG A 27 -9.28 0.58 -11.68
CA ARG A 27 -9.07 -0.17 -12.93
C ARG A 27 -7.59 -0.49 -13.05
N GLU A 28 -7.32 -1.72 -13.47
CA GLU A 28 -6.04 -2.06 -14.10
C GLU A 28 -5.84 -1.04 -15.22
N LEU A 29 -4.85 -0.16 -15.09
CA LEU A 29 -4.29 0.50 -16.27
C LEU A 29 -3.84 -0.63 -17.21
N GLU A 30 -3.75 -0.41 -18.51
CA GLU A 30 -3.29 -1.46 -19.44
C GLU A 30 -1.89 -2.03 -19.07
N ASP A 31 -1.17 -1.33 -18.19
CA ASP A 31 0.10 -1.72 -17.55
C ASP A 31 0.02 -2.05 -16.03
N GLY A 32 -1.18 -2.14 -15.46
CA GLY A 32 -1.47 -2.84 -14.21
C GLY A 32 -1.05 -2.21 -12.88
N GLU A 33 -0.41 -1.03 -12.85
CA GLU A 33 0.15 -0.49 -11.60
C GLU A 33 -0.14 0.99 -11.35
N THR A 34 -0.40 1.33 -10.08
CA THR A 34 -0.30 2.70 -9.56
C THR A 34 1.16 3.13 -9.67
N GLY A 35 1.51 3.90 -10.70
CA GLY A 35 2.90 4.27 -10.99
C GLY A 35 3.51 5.25 -9.98
N GLU A 36 2.67 6.11 -9.40
CA GLU A 36 3.04 7.18 -8.47
C GLU A 36 2.14 7.12 -7.23
N CYS A 37 2.59 7.67 -6.10
CA CYS A 37 1.71 7.73 -4.93
C CYS A 37 0.53 8.68 -5.18
N GLN A 38 -0.66 8.27 -4.76
CA GLN A 38 -1.88 9.08 -4.83
C GLN A 38 -2.33 9.47 -3.44
N ILE A 39 -2.73 10.73 -3.26
CA ILE A 39 -3.12 11.27 -1.95
C ILE A 39 -4.54 11.79 -2.02
N GLU A 40 -5.39 11.26 -1.15
CA GLU A 40 -6.77 11.71 -1.01
C GLU A 40 -7.06 12.14 0.42
N ARG A 41 -7.88 13.19 0.54
CA ARG A 41 -8.13 13.87 1.82
C ARG A 41 -9.63 14.00 2.07
N THR A 42 -9.99 13.88 3.34
CA THR A 42 -11.30 14.23 3.88
C THR A 42 -11.08 15.11 5.11
N ASP A 43 -12.15 15.65 5.69
CA ASP A 43 -12.07 16.45 6.92
C ASP A 43 -11.46 15.68 8.11
N SER A 44 -11.47 14.34 8.07
CA SER A 44 -11.04 13.49 9.19
C SER A 44 -9.79 12.65 8.92
N MET A 45 -9.40 12.47 7.64
CA MET A 45 -8.29 11.58 7.30
C MET A 45 -7.61 11.95 5.99
N VAL A 46 -6.32 11.61 5.93
CA VAL A 46 -5.50 11.59 4.71
C VAL A 46 -5.10 10.14 4.42
N VAL A 47 -5.36 9.68 3.21
CA VAL A 47 -4.98 8.34 2.74
C VAL A 47 -3.98 8.48 1.60
N VAL A 48 -2.85 7.80 1.74
CA VAL A 48 -1.82 7.69 0.70
C VAL A 48 -1.88 6.28 0.13
N ASP A 49 -2.29 6.16 -1.12
CA ASP A 49 -2.16 4.95 -1.90
C ASP A 49 -0.79 4.93 -2.58
N THR A 50 -0.06 3.81 -2.50
CA THR A 50 1.32 3.72 -2.99
C THR A 50 1.43 2.79 -4.19
N PRO A 51 2.52 2.89 -4.98
CA PRO A 51 2.89 1.84 -5.91
C PRO A 51 3.04 0.48 -5.25
N GLY A 52 2.94 -0.57 -6.06
CA GLY A 52 3.19 -1.95 -5.65
C GLY A 52 4.68 -2.25 -5.45
N PHE A 53 5.00 -3.04 -4.44
CA PHE A 53 6.35 -3.62 -4.29
C PHE A 53 6.57 -4.78 -5.27
N PHE A 54 7.84 -5.08 -5.55
CA PHE A 54 8.28 -6.27 -6.31
C PHE A 54 7.66 -6.36 -7.70
N SER A 55 7.45 -5.20 -8.32
CA SER A 55 6.97 -5.09 -9.69
C SER A 55 8.05 -5.51 -10.69
N LYS A 56 7.64 -6.09 -11.82
CA LYS A 56 8.54 -6.32 -12.97
C LYS A 56 8.83 -5.05 -13.77
N TYR A 57 8.06 -3.98 -13.54
CA TYR A 57 8.10 -2.74 -14.30
C TYR A 57 8.95 -1.65 -13.62
N ARG A 58 9.08 -1.69 -12.28
CA ARG A 58 9.79 -0.68 -11.50
C ARG A 58 10.63 -1.32 -10.38
N SER A 59 11.83 -0.79 -10.15
CA SER A 59 12.69 -1.27 -9.06
C SER A 59 12.13 -0.89 -7.69
N ASP A 60 12.34 -1.75 -6.69
CA ASP A 60 11.93 -1.46 -5.30
C ASP A 60 12.62 -0.21 -4.73
N VAL A 61 13.83 0.10 -5.20
CA VAL A 61 14.54 1.33 -4.82
C VAL A 61 13.77 2.56 -5.30
N ASP A 62 13.27 2.54 -6.54
CA ASP A 62 12.53 3.67 -7.09
C ASP A 62 11.14 3.79 -6.46
N VAL A 63 10.49 2.65 -6.17
CA VAL A 63 9.23 2.64 -5.38
C VAL A 63 9.46 3.23 -4.00
N GLY A 64 10.55 2.88 -3.33
CA GLY A 64 10.92 3.44 -2.03
C GLY A 64 11.15 4.95 -2.08
N LYS A 65 11.89 5.42 -3.09
CA LYS A 65 12.14 6.85 -3.31
C LYS A 65 10.84 7.62 -3.55
N GLU A 66 9.97 7.12 -4.42
CA GLU A 66 8.64 7.69 -4.71
C GLU A 66 7.83 7.92 -3.43
N ILE A 67 7.77 6.89 -2.58
CA ILE A 67 7.00 6.93 -1.33
C ILE A 67 7.59 7.99 -0.39
N MET A 68 8.91 7.99 -0.19
CA MET A 68 9.58 8.92 0.71
C MET A 68 9.52 10.36 0.19
N GLU A 69 9.67 10.55 -1.12
CA GLU A 69 9.55 11.86 -1.77
C GLU A 69 8.13 12.40 -1.66
N THR A 70 7.11 11.57 -1.91
CA THR A 70 5.70 11.94 -1.75
C THR A 70 5.42 12.45 -0.33
N ILE A 71 5.87 11.70 0.69
CA ILE A 71 5.70 12.08 2.10
C ILE A 71 6.40 13.43 2.38
N ARG A 72 7.63 13.59 1.89
CA ARG A 72 8.43 14.80 2.10
C ARG A 72 7.84 16.03 1.42
N VAL A 73 7.54 15.97 0.12
CA VAL A 73 7.06 17.10 -0.68
C VAL A 73 5.67 17.57 -0.20
N ASN A 74 4.84 16.64 0.27
CA ASN A 74 3.50 16.95 0.75
C ASN A 74 3.44 17.22 2.27
N ASN A 75 4.59 17.25 2.97
CA ASN A 75 4.67 17.44 4.42
C ASN A 75 3.71 16.53 5.21
N LEU A 76 3.66 15.24 4.85
CA LEU A 76 2.72 14.30 5.47
C LEU A 76 3.29 13.74 6.78
N SER A 77 2.47 13.74 7.83
CA SER A 77 2.71 12.91 9.02
C SER A 77 1.94 11.60 8.91
N ILE A 78 2.66 10.47 8.97
CA ILE A 78 2.07 9.14 8.84
C ILE A 78 1.79 8.55 10.23
N ASN A 79 0.51 8.56 10.62
CA ASN A 79 0.08 8.02 11.91
C ASN A 79 -0.22 6.51 11.90
N VAL A 80 -0.52 5.94 10.72
CA VAL A 80 -0.95 4.55 10.58
C VAL A 80 -0.37 3.97 9.30
N TYR A 81 0.32 2.84 9.45
CA TYR A 81 0.87 2.04 8.36
C TYR A 81 -0.03 0.83 8.15
N ILE A 82 -0.57 0.65 6.94
CA ILE A 82 -1.41 -0.50 6.63
C ILE A 82 -0.70 -1.36 5.59
N LEU A 83 -0.31 -2.57 5.97
CA LEU A 83 0.14 -3.59 5.02
C LEU A 83 -1.09 -4.36 4.51
N VAL A 84 -1.40 -4.18 3.24
CA VAL A 84 -2.49 -4.86 2.56
C VAL A 84 -1.94 -6.13 1.90
N LEU A 85 -2.53 -7.27 2.24
CA LEU A 85 -2.18 -8.59 1.73
C LEU A 85 -3.41 -9.24 1.09
N SER A 86 -3.23 -10.01 0.02
CA SER A 86 -4.29 -10.91 -0.45
C SER A 86 -4.36 -12.15 0.45
N ALA A 87 -5.55 -12.68 0.68
CA ALA A 87 -5.74 -13.97 1.36
C ALA A 87 -5.35 -15.20 0.51
N ASP A 88 -4.94 -15.00 -0.75
CA ASP A 88 -4.30 -16.04 -1.56
C ASP A 88 -3.02 -16.56 -0.88
N ARG A 89 -2.84 -17.89 -0.83
CA ARG A 89 -1.65 -18.55 -0.28
C ARG A 89 -0.34 -18.02 -0.86
N LYS A 90 -0.29 -17.72 -2.16
CA LYS A 90 0.94 -17.22 -2.81
C LYS A 90 1.41 -15.90 -2.22
N GLU A 91 0.49 -15.07 -1.73
CA GLU A 91 0.81 -13.78 -1.14
C GLU A 91 1.32 -13.91 0.30
N LEU A 92 0.86 -14.93 1.04
CA LEU A 92 1.34 -15.23 2.40
C LEU A 92 2.84 -15.55 2.42
N ASP A 93 3.35 -16.24 1.40
CA ASP A 93 4.77 -16.60 1.28
C ASP A 93 5.66 -15.35 1.11
N SER A 94 5.18 -14.33 0.39
CA SER A 94 5.91 -13.07 0.16
C SER A 94 5.71 -12.00 1.24
N ARG A 95 4.99 -12.32 2.33
CA ARG A 95 4.72 -11.40 3.44
C ARG A 95 6.01 -10.91 4.10
N SER A 96 6.96 -11.82 4.34
CA SER A 96 8.21 -11.49 5.03
C SER A 96 9.04 -10.49 4.24
N GLU A 97 9.12 -10.64 2.92
CA GLU A 97 9.82 -9.71 2.03
C GLU A 97 9.20 -8.31 2.07
N SER A 98 7.87 -8.24 2.05
CA SER A 98 7.13 -6.97 2.17
C SER A 98 7.43 -6.26 3.49
N VAL A 99 7.45 -7.00 4.60
CA VAL A 99 7.77 -6.44 5.92
C VAL A 99 9.22 -5.93 5.97
N GLU A 100 10.18 -6.68 5.44
CA GLU A 100 11.58 -6.26 5.40
C GLU A 100 11.79 -5.02 4.52
N PHE A 101 11.10 -4.92 3.38
CA PHE A 101 11.10 -3.71 2.56
C PHE A 101 10.57 -2.50 3.34
N ILE A 102 9.45 -2.64 4.04
CA ILE A 102 8.86 -1.55 4.84
C ILE A 102 9.79 -1.14 5.99
N LYS A 103 10.44 -2.09 6.67
CA LYS A 103 11.44 -1.78 7.71
C LYS A 103 12.63 -1.00 7.16
N LYS A 104 13.07 -1.29 5.94
CA LYS A 104 14.15 -0.53 5.28
C LYS A 104 13.75 0.92 4.99
N LEU A 105 12.48 1.16 4.65
CA LEU A 105 11.98 2.52 4.36
C LEU A 105 11.72 3.35 5.63
N PHE A 106 11.05 2.76 6.62
CA PHE A 106 10.52 3.50 7.78
C PHE A 106 11.22 3.19 9.10
N GLY A 107 12.25 2.33 9.07
CA GLY A 107 12.93 1.83 10.25
C GLY A 107 12.21 0.65 10.90
N GLY A 108 12.95 -0.11 11.70
CA GLY A 108 12.45 -1.36 12.32
C GLY A 108 11.21 -1.18 13.21
N ASN A 109 11.08 -0.02 13.87
CA ASN A 109 9.97 0.27 14.80
C ASN A 109 8.61 0.42 14.11
N VAL A 110 8.58 0.58 12.78
CA VAL A 110 7.32 0.70 12.01
C VAL A 110 6.38 -0.48 12.25
N VAL A 111 6.92 -1.67 12.53
CA VAL A 111 6.13 -2.89 12.77
C VAL A 111 5.24 -2.79 14.01
N ASN A 112 5.63 -1.97 15.00
CA ASN A 112 4.85 -1.77 16.22
C ASN A 112 3.59 -0.91 15.97
N HIS A 113 3.53 -0.22 14.84
CA HIS A 113 2.46 0.70 14.45
C HIS A 113 1.76 0.26 13.15
N MET A 114 2.04 -0.97 12.70
CA MET A 114 1.53 -1.49 11.44
C MET A 114 0.28 -2.33 11.66
N ILE A 115 -0.76 -2.06 10.87
CA ILE A 115 -1.98 -2.85 10.80
C ILE A 115 -1.92 -3.72 9.53
N ILE A 116 -2.27 -5.00 9.65
CA ILE A 116 -2.38 -5.89 8.50
C ILE A 116 -3.84 -6.01 8.08
N VAL A 117 -4.12 -5.82 6.79
CA VAL A 117 -5.44 -5.97 6.20
C VAL A 117 -5.40 -7.05 5.13
N PHE A 118 -6.31 -8.02 5.24
CA PHE A 118 -6.48 -9.07 4.22
C PHE A 118 -7.59 -8.69 3.24
N THR A 119 -7.28 -8.70 1.96
CA THR A 119 -8.25 -8.57 0.86
C THR A 119 -8.56 -9.94 0.26
N ARG A 120 -9.54 -10.00 -0.65
CA ARG A 120 -9.98 -11.24 -1.30
C ARG A 120 -10.36 -12.33 -0.29
N LYS A 121 -11.21 -11.94 0.68
CA LYS A 121 -11.68 -12.80 1.78
C LYS A 121 -12.24 -14.13 1.30
N ASP A 122 -12.78 -14.20 0.09
CA ASP A 122 -13.27 -15.40 -0.58
C ASP A 122 -12.26 -16.56 -0.65
N TYR A 123 -10.94 -16.27 -0.55
CA TYR A 123 -9.89 -17.31 -0.44
C TYR A 123 -9.75 -17.90 0.97
N LEU A 124 -10.29 -17.25 2.00
CA LEU A 124 -10.33 -17.79 3.35
C LEU A 124 -11.48 -18.80 3.44
N LYS A 125 -11.15 -20.09 3.43
CA LYS A 125 -12.11 -21.15 3.78
C LYS A 125 -12.30 -21.12 5.30
N GLY A 126 -13.52 -20.83 5.73
CA GLY A 126 -13.97 -21.03 7.10
C GLY A 126 -14.26 -22.49 7.40
#